data_AF-A0A442WKL5-F1
#
_entry.id   AF-A0A442WKL5-F1
#
_cell.length_a   1.000
_cell.length_b   1.000
_cell.length_c   1.000
_cell.angle_alpha   90.00
_cell.angle_beta   90.00
_cell.angle_gamma   90.00
#
_symmetry.space_group_name_H-M   'P 1'
#
loop_
_entity.id
_entity.type
_entity.pdbx_description
1 polymer ?
#
loop_
_entity_poly.entity_id
_entity_poly.type
_entity_poly.pdbx_seq_one_letter_code
_entity_poly.pdbx_strand_id
1 'polypeptide(L)'
;MEQAKRTTPRRQVQTSTEYEIAYLFVDGIAERIGPGQNRKPVLAAWGFTASGAKVLLHLMAVSKEDAATVSAFFQDMRSRGLDDPLLVVCDGAAGIIKAIETCFPRSERQRWLAHRMRNLAAKGAGRIEK
;
A
#
# COMPACT_ATOMS: atom_id res chain seq x y z
N MET A 1 -36.99 -21.71 11.71
CA MET A 1 -36.59 -20.43 11.10
C MET A 1 -35.09 -20.28 11.26
N GLU A 2 -34.35 -20.70 10.24
CA GLU A 2 -32.88 -20.75 10.24
C GLU A 2 -32.34 -19.37 9.85
N GLN A 3 -31.52 -18.77 10.72
CA GLN A 3 -30.87 -17.49 10.43
C GLN A 3 -29.74 -17.72 9.42
N ALA A 4 -29.92 -17.19 8.20
CA ALA A 4 -28.91 -17.19 7.16
C ALA A 4 -27.67 -16.42 7.63
N LYS A 5 -26.56 -17.14 7.84
CA LYS A 5 -25.23 -16.57 8.06
C LYS A 5 -24.86 -15.74 6.83
N ARG A 6 -24.95 -14.43 6.94
CA ARG A 6 -24.39 -13.48 5.97
C ARG A 6 -22.88 -13.70 5.89
N THR A 7 -22.48 -14.48 4.92
CA THR A 7 -21.09 -14.64 4.51
C THR A 7 -20.69 -13.35 3.81
N THR A 8 -19.89 -12.54 4.48
CA THR A 8 -19.26 -11.36 3.87
C THR A 8 -18.46 -11.83 2.65
N PRO A 9 -18.71 -11.30 1.44
CA PRO A 9 -17.95 -11.71 0.27
C PRO A 9 -16.48 -11.36 0.51
N ARG A 10 -15.61 -12.38 0.46
CA ARG A 10 -14.16 -12.24 0.43
C ARG A 10 -13.86 -11.37 -0.79
N ARG A 11 -13.59 -10.07 -0.57
CA ARG A 11 -13.26 -9.12 -1.64
C ARG A 11 -12.23 -9.78 -2.54
N GLN A 12 -12.57 -9.83 -3.83
CA GLN A 12 -11.79 -10.46 -4.89
C GLN A 12 -10.35 -9.95 -4.80
N VAL A 13 -9.45 -10.79 -4.30
CA VAL A 13 -8.02 -10.53 -4.31
C VAL A 13 -7.62 -10.72 -5.76
N GLN A 14 -7.44 -9.63 -6.51
CA GLN A 14 -6.92 -9.71 -7.88
C GLN A 14 -5.53 -10.36 -7.81
N THR A 15 -5.34 -11.45 -8.54
CA THR A 15 -4.04 -12.12 -8.59
C THR A 15 -3.10 -11.28 -9.43
N SER A 16 -1.89 -11.03 -8.93
CA SER A 16 -0.90 -10.23 -9.65
C SER A 16 -0.44 -10.88 -10.96
N THR A 17 -0.63 -12.19 -11.13
CA THR A 17 -0.40 -12.90 -12.40
C THR A 17 -1.24 -12.41 -13.59
N GLU A 18 -2.35 -11.73 -13.38
CA GLU A 18 -3.20 -11.22 -14.49
C GLU A 18 -2.64 -9.93 -15.10
N TYR A 19 -1.70 -9.27 -14.43
CA TYR A 19 -1.24 -7.95 -14.82
C TYR A 19 0.29 -7.86 -14.79
N GLU A 20 0.89 -7.46 -15.90
CA GLU A 20 2.27 -7.01 -15.89
C GLU A 20 2.36 -5.62 -15.25
N ILE A 21 2.84 -5.57 -14.00
CA ILE A 21 2.92 -4.34 -13.21
C ILE A 21 4.26 -3.65 -13.45
N ALA A 22 4.22 -2.49 -14.11
CA ALA A 22 5.39 -1.66 -14.36
C ALA A 22 5.74 -0.77 -13.16
N TYR A 23 4.74 -0.23 -12.46
CA TYR A 23 4.94 0.66 -11.31
C TYR A 23 4.08 0.23 -10.13
N LEU A 24 4.66 0.24 -8.93
CA LEU A 24 3.97 -0.08 -7.68
C LEU A 24 3.97 1.11 -6.75
N PHE A 25 2.80 1.55 -6.32
CA PHE A 25 2.61 2.60 -5.32
C PHE A 25 2.13 1.99 -4.02
N VAL A 26 2.84 2.28 -2.93
CA VAL A 26 2.57 1.75 -1.60
C VAL A 26 2.31 2.91 -0.65
N ASP A 27 1.20 2.83 0.08
CA ASP A 27 0.78 3.87 1.03
C ASP A 27 0.22 3.29 2.32
N GLY A 28 0.48 3.99 3.42
CA GLY A 28 -0.13 3.76 4.72
C GLY A 28 -1.33 4.70 4.90
N ILE A 29 -2.54 4.15 4.94
CA ILE A 29 -3.77 4.95 5.10
C ILE A 29 -4.47 4.64 6.42
N ALA A 30 -5.01 5.66 7.07
CA ALA A 30 -5.77 5.52 8.30
C ALA A 30 -7.26 5.43 7.99
N GLU A 31 -7.80 4.21 7.95
CA GLU A 31 -9.15 3.94 7.47
C GLU A 31 -10.10 3.35 8.53
N ARG A 32 -11.38 3.66 8.40
CA ARG A 32 -12.43 3.01 9.21
C ARG A 32 -12.86 1.72 8.52
N ILE A 33 -12.55 0.59 9.13
CA ILE A 33 -12.88 -0.73 8.58
C ILE A 33 -14.36 -1.08 8.78
N GLY A 34 -15.03 -0.45 9.77
CA GLY A 34 -16.47 -0.64 10.00
C GLY A 34 -17.14 0.59 10.64
N PRO A 35 -18.48 0.67 10.58
CA PRO A 35 -19.26 1.74 11.21
C PRO A 35 -18.96 1.81 12.72
N GLY A 36 -18.78 3.03 13.24
CA GLY A 36 -18.50 3.27 14.67
C GLY A 36 -17.11 2.85 15.15
N GLN A 37 -16.26 2.26 14.30
CA GLN A 37 -14.89 1.89 14.69
C GLN A 37 -13.90 3.05 14.54
N ASN A 38 -12.86 3.01 15.37
CA ASN A 38 -11.69 3.87 15.23
C ASN A 38 -10.96 3.58 13.90
N ARG A 39 -10.29 4.60 13.37
CA ARG A 39 -9.40 4.43 12.21
C ARG A 39 -8.26 3.47 12.57
N LYS A 40 -7.96 2.55 11.66
CA LYS A 40 -6.86 1.60 11.77
C LYS A 40 -5.87 1.85 10.63
N PRO A 41 -4.57 1.60 10.84
CA PRO A 41 -3.61 1.68 9.76
C PRO A 41 -3.84 0.52 8.79
N VAL A 42 -3.86 0.83 7.50
CA VAL A 42 -4.05 -0.10 6.40
C VAL A 42 -2.97 0.20 5.36
N LEU A 43 -2.20 -0.82 4.98
CA LEU A 43 -1.31 -0.74 3.83
C LEU A 43 -2.12 -0.96 2.56
N ALA A 44 -1.89 -0.12 1.56
CA ALA A 44 -2.47 -0.23 0.24
C ALA A 44 -1.39 -0.30 -0.84
N ALA A 45 -1.58 -1.20 -1.80
CA ALA A 45 -0.72 -1.37 -2.97
C ALA A 45 -1.52 -1.15 -4.25
N TRP A 46 -1.13 -0.14 -5.01
CA TRP A 46 -1.67 0.16 -6.34
C TRP A 46 -0.63 -0.17 -7.40
N GLY A 47 -0.99 -1.04 -8.33
CA GLY A 47 -0.19 -1.33 -9.51
C GLY A 47 -0.61 -0.47 -10.69
N PHE A 48 0.36 -0.10 -11.51
CA PHE A 48 0.12 0.46 -12.84
C PHE A 48 0.74 -0.46 -13.88
N THR A 49 -0.06 -0.86 -14.86
CA THR A 49 0.39 -1.71 -15.96
C THR A 49 1.23 -0.93 -16.96
N ALA A 50 1.95 -1.62 -17.84
CA ALA A 50 2.65 -0.99 -18.97
C ALA A 50 1.70 -0.21 -19.91
N SER A 51 0.42 -0.60 -19.97
CA SER A 51 -0.63 0.11 -20.71
C SER A 51 -1.22 1.31 -19.97
N GLY A 52 -0.77 1.61 -18.74
CA GLY A 52 -1.23 2.74 -17.93
C GLY A 52 -2.49 2.48 -17.11
N ALA A 53 -3.00 1.24 -17.07
CA ALA A 53 -4.16 0.90 -16.25
C ALA A 53 -3.78 0.85 -14.76
N LYS A 54 -4.60 1.45 -13.90
CA LYS A 54 -4.43 1.42 -12.44
C LYS A 54 -5.24 0.28 -11.82
N VAL A 55 -4.60 -0.56 -11.01
CA VAL A 55 -5.18 -1.76 -10.40
C VAL A 55 -4.90 -1.76 -8.89
N LEU A 56 -5.88 -2.13 -8.07
CA LEU A 56 -5.68 -2.32 -6.63
C LEU A 56 -5.20 -3.74 -6.35
N LEU A 57 -3.93 -3.93 -6.01
CA LEU A 57 -3.32 -5.25 -5.89
C LEU A 57 -3.51 -5.86 -4.49
N HIS A 58 -3.48 -5.02 -3.45
CA HIS A 58 -3.57 -5.50 -2.08
C HIS A 58 -3.98 -4.41 -1.09
N LEU A 59 -4.74 -4.83 -0.07
CA LEU A 59 -5.06 -4.05 1.13
C LEU A 59 -4.84 -4.95 2.34
N MET A 60 -4.12 -4.45 3.34
CA MET A 60 -3.87 -5.20 4.58
C MET A 60 -3.97 -4.27 5.78
N ALA A 61 -4.87 -4.59 6.72
CA ALA A 61 -4.89 -3.92 8.00
C ALA A 61 -3.65 -4.33 8.80
N VAL A 62 -2.93 -3.34 9.34
CA VAL A 62 -1.69 -3.56 10.08
C VAL A 62 -1.79 -2.95 11.47
N SER A 63 -0.96 -3.42 12.40
CA SER A 63 -0.80 -2.79 13.71
C SER A 63 0.35 -1.77 13.72
N LYS A 64 1.34 -1.95 12.85
CA LYS A 64 2.51 -1.09 12.68
C LYS A 64 3.11 -1.27 11.27
N GLU A 65 3.83 -0.26 10.81
CA GLU A 65 4.52 -0.24 9.51
C GLU A 65 6.02 -0.49 9.68
N ASP A 66 6.36 -1.58 10.39
CA ASP A 66 7.75 -2.03 10.48
C ASP A 66 8.14 -2.93 9.30
N ALA A 67 9.44 -3.15 9.15
CA ALA A 67 9.97 -3.90 8.00
C ALA A 67 9.41 -5.32 7.92
N ALA A 68 9.21 -6.01 9.05
CA ALA A 68 8.65 -7.36 9.06
C ALA A 68 7.21 -7.37 8.54
N THR A 69 6.37 -6.44 9.02
CA THR A 69 4.96 -6.36 8.59
C THR A 69 4.84 -5.98 7.12
N VAL A 70 5.65 -5.03 6.64
CA VAL A 70 5.62 -4.61 5.24
C VAL A 70 6.23 -5.67 4.31
N SER A 71 7.25 -6.41 4.75
CA SER A 71 7.76 -7.55 3.98
C SER A 71 6.71 -8.64 3.82
N ALA A 72 5.93 -8.95 4.87
CA ALA A 72 4.82 -9.90 4.76
C ALA A 72 3.76 -9.43 3.75
N PHE A 73 3.43 -8.13 3.75
CA PHE A 73 2.54 -7.51 2.76
C PHE A 73 3.03 -7.69 1.32
N PHE A 74 4.33 -7.50 1.07
CA PHE A 74 4.91 -7.70 -0.25
C PHE A 74 5.02 -9.17 -0.63
N GLN A 75 5.40 -10.04 0.30
CA GLN A 75 5.50 -11.48 0.05
C GLN A 75 4.16 -12.10 -0.32
N ASP A 76 3.04 -11.65 0.27
CA ASP A 76 1.70 -12.06 -0.16
C ASP A 76 1.48 -11.78 -1.65
N MET A 77 1.76 -10.55 -2.11
CA MET A 77 1.64 -10.19 -3.54
C MET A 77 2.61 -10.97 -4.42
N ARG A 78 3.86 -11.19 -3.98
CA ARG A 78 4.84 -12.00 -4.73
C ARG A 78 4.41 -13.46 -4.84
N SER A 79 3.85 -14.03 -3.79
CA SER A 79 3.30 -15.39 -3.80
C SER A 79 2.14 -15.56 -4.78
N ARG A 80 1.47 -14.45 -5.14
CA ARG A 80 0.41 -14.37 -6.17
C ARG A 80 0.93 -14.01 -7.56
N GLY A 81 2.25 -13.97 -7.75
CA GLY A 81 2.91 -13.75 -9.05
C GLY A 81 3.33 -12.31 -9.34
N LEU A 82 3.41 -11.44 -8.34
CA LEU A 82 4.00 -10.11 -8.54
C LEU A 82 5.52 -10.25 -8.67
N ASP A 83 6.06 -9.97 -9.85
CA ASP A 83 7.51 -9.82 -10.05
C ASP A 83 7.98 -8.42 -9.65
N ASP A 84 9.29 -8.16 -9.72
CA ASP A 84 9.92 -6.86 -9.47
C ASP A 84 9.40 -5.81 -10.48
N PRO A 85 8.65 -4.79 -10.03
CA PRO A 85 8.26 -3.67 -10.89
C PRO A 85 9.50 -2.86 -11.31
N LEU A 86 9.39 -2.00 -12.31
CA LEU A 86 10.48 -1.07 -12.65
C LEU A 86 10.73 -0.08 -11.52
N LEU A 87 9.67 0.36 -10.84
CA LEU A 87 9.74 1.36 -9.80
C LEU A 87 8.73 1.09 -8.69
N VAL A 88 9.19 1.17 -7.44
CA VAL A 88 8.33 1.18 -6.25
C VAL A 88 8.34 2.57 -5.62
N VAL A 89 7.16 3.16 -5.48
CA VAL A 89 6.93 4.50 -4.92
C VAL A 89 6.31 4.38 -3.54
N CYS A 90 6.93 5.00 -2.53
CA CYS A 90 6.42 5.03 -1.16
C CYS A 90 6.56 6.41 -0.50
N ASP A 91 5.89 6.63 0.63
CA ASP A 91 5.96 7.88 1.40
C ASP A 91 7.34 8.14 2.07
N GLY A 92 8.19 7.10 2.12
CA GLY A 92 9.52 7.10 2.68
C GLY A 92 9.61 6.63 4.14
N ALA A 93 8.60 5.93 4.67
CA ALA A 93 8.69 5.28 5.97
C ALA A 93 9.82 4.22 5.98
N ALA A 94 10.63 4.20 7.05
CA ALA A 94 11.83 3.38 7.11
C ALA A 94 11.54 1.87 7.05
N GLY A 95 10.42 1.41 7.62
CA GLY A 95 9.96 0.02 7.52
C GLY A 95 9.64 -0.37 6.08
N ILE A 96 8.94 0.52 5.36
CA ILE A 96 8.59 0.31 3.95
C ILE A 96 9.85 0.29 3.07
N ILE A 97 10.77 1.23 3.26
CA ILE A 97 12.04 1.29 2.50
C ILE A 97 12.81 -0.03 2.63
N LYS A 98 13.02 -0.52 3.85
CA LYS A 98 13.75 -1.77 4.09
C LYS A 98 13.05 -2.98 3.47
N ALA A 99 11.72 -3.02 3.55
CA ALA A 99 10.93 -4.08 2.94
C ALA A 99 11.02 -4.05 1.41
N ILE A 100 11.03 -2.88 0.78
CA ILE A 100 11.21 -2.74 -0.68
C ILE A 100 12.58 -3.29 -1.09
N GLU A 101 13.65 -2.87 -0.42
CA GLU A 101 15.02 -3.31 -0.73
C GLU A 101 15.21 -4.82 -0.58
N THR A 102 14.44 -5.45 0.31
CA THR A 102 14.46 -6.91 0.50
C THR A 102 13.58 -7.65 -0.50
N CYS A 103 12.36 -7.15 -0.74
CA CYS A 103 11.34 -7.88 -1.49
C CYS A 103 11.38 -7.57 -2.99
N PHE A 104 11.96 -6.46 -3.42
CA PHE A 104 12.02 -6.03 -4.82
C PHE A 104 13.43 -5.51 -5.17
N PRO A 105 14.46 -6.36 -5.08
CA PRO A 105 15.86 -5.93 -5.17
C PRO A 105 16.25 -5.37 -6.55
N ARG A 106 15.49 -5.66 -7.62
CA ARG A 106 15.74 -5.13 -8.97
C ARG A 106 14.96 -3.86 -9.28
N SER A 107 14.04 -3.45 -8.40
CA SER A 107 13.22 -2.27 -8.61
C SER A 107 13.94 -1.00 -8.17
N GLU A 108 13.79 0.07 -8.95
CA GLU A 108 14.13 1.39 -8.47
C GLU A 108 13.17 1.81 -7.34
N ARG A 109 13.64 2.66 -6.42
CA ARG A 109 12.82 3.17 -5.33
C ARG A 109 12.73 4.68 -5.38
N GLN A 110 11.51 5.21 -5.44
CA GLN A 110 11.26 6.65 -5.41
C GLN A 110 10.39 7.06 -4.23
N ARG A 111 10.67 8.25 -3.69
CA ARG A 111 9.80 8.87 -2.69
C ARG A 111 8.61 9.57 -3.35
N TRP A 112 7.43 9.38 -2.79
CA TRP A 112 6.21 10.00 -3.29
C TRP A 112 6.22 11.51 -3.02
N LEU A 113 6.44 12.28 -4.09
CA LEU A 113 6.53 13.74 -4.02
C LEU A 113 5.24 14.39 -3.51
N ALA A 114 4.05 13.90 -3.90
CA ALA A 114 2.79 14.46 -3.42
C ALA A 114 2.63 14.36 -1.90
N HIS A 115 3.00 13.21 -1.31
CA HIS A 115 3.04 13.05 0.15
C HIS A 115 4.05 14.01 0.79
N ARG A 116 5.24 14.13 0.22
CA ARG A 116 6.25 15.09 0.69
C ARG A 116 5.71 16.52 0.66
N MET A 117 5.07 16.95 -0.42
CA MET A 117 4.54 18.31 -0.55
C MET A 117 3.40 18.58 0.43
N ARG A 118 2.49 17.61 0.63
CA ARG A 118 1.42 17.72 1.65
C ARG A 118 2.01 17.84 3.05
N ASN A 119 3.00 17.03 3.38
CA ASN A 119 3.68 17.09 4.68
C ASN A 119 4.40 18.43 4.89
N LEU A 120 5.01 18.99 3.83
CA LEU A 120 5.63 20.32 3.89
C LEU A 120 4.58 21.43 4.06
N ALA A 121 3.47 21.38 3.32
CA ALA A 121 2.39 22.35 3.43
C ALA A 121 1.76 22.34 4.83
N ALA A 122 1.51 21.15 5.40
CA ALA A 122 0.96 21.01 6.75
C ALA A 122 1.90 21.58 7.83
N LYS A 123 3.22 21.43 7.66
CA LYS A 123 4.22 22.00 8.58
C LYS A 123 4.42 23.50 8.39
N GLY A 124 4.29 24.01 7.16
CA GLY A 124 4.46 25.43 6.83
C GLY A 124 3.26 26.31 7.23
N ALA A 125 2.07 25.74 7.31
CA ALA A 125 0.84 26.47 7.66
C ALA A 125 0.77 26.92 9.13
N GLY A 126 1.68 26.48 10.00
CA GLY A 126 1.70 26.81 11.44
C GLY A 126 2.76 27.85 11.85
N ARG A 127 3.36 28.61 10.91
CA ARG A 127 4.49 29.50 11.23
C ARG A 127 4.36 30.94 10.72
N ILE A 128 3.14 31.41 10.50
CA ILE A 128 2.85 32.83 10.25
C ILE A 128 2.01 33.37 11.41
N GLU A 129 2.65 33.55 12.56
CA GLU A 129 2.24 34.55 13.55
C GLU A 129 3.40 35.56 13.61
N LYS A 130 3.11 36.80 13.20
CA LYS A 130 3.89 38.00 13.50
C LYS A 130 3.05 38.87 14.42
#